data_AF-Q08744-F1
#
_entry.id   AF-Q08744-F1
#
_cell.length_a   1.000
_cell.length_b   1.000
_cell.length_c   1.000
_cell.angle_alpha   90.00
_cell.angle_beta   90.00
_cell.angle_gamma   90.00
#
_symmetry.space_group_name_H-M   'P 1'
#
loop_
_entity.id
_entity.type
_entity.pdbx_description
1 polymer ?
#
loop_
_entity_poly.entity_id
_entity_poly.type
_entity_poly.pdbx_seq_one_letter_code
_entity_poly.pdbx_strand_id
1 'polypeptide(L)' 'MREIVHVQAGQCGNQIGSKFWEVISDEHGIQPDGTYKGESDLQLERIN' A
#
# COMPACT_ATOMS: atom_id res chain seq x y z
N MET A 1 -13.60 -7.61 -7.92
CA MET A 1 -12.22 -7.30 -7.50
C MET A 1 -11.27 -8.06 -8.41
N ARG A 2 -10.30 -7.37 -9.02
CA ARG A 2 -9.27 -8.01 -9.85
C ARG A 2 -7.93 -7.77 -9.17
N GLU A 3 -7.23 -8.83 -8.87
CA GLU A 3 -5.93 -8.76 -8.21
C GLU A 3 -4.82 -8.43 -9.21
N ILE A 4 -3.81 -7.68 -8.75
CA ILE A 4 -2.64 -7.28 -9.53
C ILE A 4 -1.39 -7.63 -8.73
N VAL A 5 -0.43 -8.30 -9.37
CA VAL A 5 0.89 -8.55 -8.80
C VAL A 5 1.87 -7.51 -9.33
N HIS A 6 2.46 -6.71 -8.44
CA HIS A 6 3.47 -5.69 -8.78
C HIS A 6 4.88 -6.19 -8.46
N VAL A 7 5.69 -6.48 -9.49
CA VAL A 7 7.07 -6.97 -9.34
C VAL A 7 8.05 -5.81 -9.48
N GLN A 8 8.96 -5.68 -8.51
CA GLN A 8 10.01 -4.66 -8.50
C GLN A 8 11.37 -5.33 -8.64
N ALA A 9 12.25 -4.75 -9.47
CA ALA A 9 13.57 -5.30 -9.74
C ALA A 9 14.63 -4.19 -9.86
N GLY A 10 15.82 -4.47 -9.35
CA GLY A 10 16.94 -3.52 -9.33
C GLY A 10 16.86 -2.49 -8.21
N GLN A 11 17.99 -1.84 -7.90
CA GLN A 11 18.12 -0.92 -6.77
C GLN A 11 17.25 0.34 -6.92
N CYS A 12 17.20 0.93 -8.11
CA CYS A 12 16.32 2.07 -8.38
C CYS A 12 14.84 1.67 -8.30
N GLY A 13 14.46 0.53 -8.90
CA GLY A 13 13.08 0.03 -8.90
C GLY A 13 12.55 -0.24 -7.48
N ASN A 14 13.38 -0.86 -6.63
CA ASN A 14 13.00 -1.13 -5.24
C ASN A 14 12.86 0.14 -4.40
N GLN A 15 13.64 1.20 -4.65
CA GLN A 15 13.51 2.46 -3.91
C GLN A 15 12.21 3.19 -4.25
N ILE A 16 11.90 3.32 -5.54
CA ILE A 16 10.64 3.92 -5.97
C ILE A 16 9.47 3.07 -5.48
N GLY A 17 9.61 1.76 -5.59
CA GLY A 17 8.61 0.81 -5.14
C GLY A 17 8.29 0.87 -3.65
N SER A 18 9.32 1.04 -2.81
CA SER A 18 9.14 1.23 -1.38
C SER A 18 8.39 2.52 -1.06
N LYS A 19 8.74 3.63 -1.73
CA LYS A 19 8.04 4.92 -1.54
C LYS A 19 6.60 4.90 -2.06
N PHE A 20 6.36 4.19 -3.15
CA PHE A 20 5.00 3.99 -3.67
C PHE A 20 4.12 3.29 -2.63
N TRP A 21 4.56 2.16 -2.07
CA TRP A 21 3.76 1.43 -1.09
C TRP A 21 3.63 2.15 0.25
N GLU A 22 4.63 2.93 0.68
CA GLU A 22 4.54 3.80 1.85
C GLU A 22 3.37 4.79 1.72
N VAL A 23 3.29 5.49 0.58
CA VAL A 23 2.20 6.46 0.32
C VAL A 23 0.84 5.77 0.24
N ILE A 24 0.75 4.62 -0.45
CA ILE A 24 -0.50 3.87 -0.57
C ILE A 24 -0.96 3.36 0.80
N SER A 25 -0.05 2.82 1.61
CA SER A 25 -0.36 2.34 2.96
C SER A 25 -0.86 3.47 3.85
N ASP A 26 -0.21 4.65 3.82
CA ASP A 26 -0.65 5.82 4.58
C ASP A 26 -2.05 6.30 4.15
N GLU A 27 -2.32 6.36 2.84
CA GLU A 27 -3.63 6.76 2.32
C GLU A 27 -4.75 5.80 2.79
N HIS A 28 -4.45 4.51 2.91
CA HIS A 28 -5.40 3.47 3.30
C HIS A 28 -5.36 3.14 4.80
N GLY A 29 -4.59 3.88 5.61
CA GLY A 29 -4.50 3.66 7.05
C GLY A 29 -3.88 2.30 7.43
N ILE A 30 -3.02 1.74 6.58
CA ILE A 30 -2.30 0.49 6.83
C ILE A 30 -0.94 0.84 7.44
N GLN A 31 -0.68 0.33 8.64
CA GLN A 31 0.60 0.52 9.32
C GLN A 31 1.70 -0.35 8.70
N PRO A 32 2.99 -0.01 8.91
CA PRO A 32 4.12 -0.79 8.41
C PRO A 32 4.17 -2.24 8.90
N ASP A 33 3.48 -2.57 10.00
CA ASP A 33 3.33 -3.93 10.52
C ASP A 33 2.18 -4.73 9.85
N GLY A 34 1.48 -4.10 8.90
CA GLY A 34 0.35 -4.68 8.16
C GLY A 34 -0.99 -4.51 8.87
N THR A 35 -1.06 -3.84 10.02
CA THR A 35 -2.33 -3.63 10.74
C THR A 35 -3.08 -2.41 10.21
N TYR A 36 -4.40 -2.53 10.04
CA TYR A 36 -5.25 -1.39 9.70
C TYR A 36 -5.56 -0.54 10.94
N LYS A 37 -5.35 0.77 10.83
CA LYS A 37 -5.67 1.76 11.86
C LYS A 37 -6.21 3.05 11.22
N GLY A 38 -7.02 2.91 10.17
CA GLY A 38 -7.71 4.03 9.55
C GLY A 38 -8.89 4.52 10.40
N GLU A 39 -9.30 5.75 10.14
CA GLU A 39 -10.39 6.43 10.85
C GLU A 39 -11.65 6.59 9.96
N SER A 40 -11.61 6.09 8.72
CA SER A 40 -12.67 6.27 7.73
C SER A 40 -13.09 4.97 7.05
N ASP A 41 -14.40 4.74 6.97
CA ASP A 41 -15.01 3.61 6.27
C ASP A 41 -14.64 3.56 4.77
N LEU A 42 -14.35 4.72 4.15
CA LEU A 42 -13.88 4.82 2.77
C LEU A 42 -12.50 4.18 2.56
N GLN A 43 -11.64 4.16 3.59
CA GLN A 43 -10.34 3.49 3.49
C GLN A 43 -10.53 1.96 3.49
N LEU A 44 -11.48 1.45 4.27
CA LEU A 44 -11.83 0.02 4.31
C LEU A 44 -12.42 -0.48 2.99
N GLU A 45 -13.27 0.32 2.35
CA GLU A 45 -13.85 -0.04 1.04
C GLU A 45 -12.81 -0.12 -0.08
N ARG A 46 -11.70 0.65 0.01
CA ARG A 46 -10.66 0.70 -1.03
C ARG A 46 -9.55 -0.33 -0.88
N ILE A 47 -9.42 -0.96 0.29
CA ILE A 47 -8.48 -2.08 0.51
C ILE A 47 -8.90 -3.33 -0.30
N ASN A 48 -10.20 -3.45 -0.56
CA ASN A 48 -10.84 -4.55 -1.28
C ASN A 48 -11.06 -4.18 -2.76
#